data_AF-A0A939WUI4-F1
#
_entry.id   AF-A0A939WUI4-F1
#
_cell.length_a   1.000
_cell.length_b   1.000
_cell.length_c   1.000
_cell.angle_alpha   90.00
_cell.angle_beta   90.00
_cell.angle_gamma   90.00
#
_symmetry.space_group_name_H-M   'P 1'
#
loop_
_entity.id
_entity.type
_entity.pdbx_description
1 polymer ?
#
loop_
_entity_poly.entity_id
_entity_poly.type
_entity_poly.pdbx_seq_one_letter_code
_entity_poly.pdbx_strand_id
1 'polypeptide(L)'
;VEVDFLGGKANVSHAGAMFAVKCGAPIVVAVMRRENGKHVFDHVGTLRPDPTVADKKAEAARLTREAMKRLDERIKAHPEHWYWYNKRWILQPVDAK
;
A
#
# COMPACT_ATOMS: atom_id res chain seq x y z
N VAL A 1 -6.09 -6.21 -6.57
CA VAL A 1 -5.62 -7.10 -5.50
C VAL A 1 -6.50 -6.83 -4.31
N GLU A 2 -7.22 -7.86 -3.88
CA GLU A 2 -7.95 -7.78 -2.61
C GLU A 2 -6.91 -7.71 -1.48
N VAL A 3 -7.10 -6.82 -0.50
CA VAL A 3 -6.23 -6.67 0.68
C VAL A 3 -7.09 -6.49 1.92
N ASP A 4 -6.59 -6.89 3.08
CA ASP A 4 -7.18 -6.49 4.37
C ASP A 4 -6.76 -5.05 4.67
N PHE A 5 -7.74 -4.15 4.87
CA PHE A 5 -7.49 -2.74 5.12
C PHE A 5 -8.62 -2.11 5.93
N LEU A 6 -8.27 -1.43 7.01
CA LEU A 6 -9.15 -0.72 7.94
C LEU A 6 -10.33 -1.58 8.45
N GLY A 7 -10.07 -2.87 8.68
CA GLY A 7 -11.07 -3.83 9.17
C GLY A 7 -12.00 -4.40 8.10
N GLY A 8 -11.82 -4.04 6.82
CA GLY A 8 -12.57 -4.58 5.70
C GLY A 8 -11.68 -5.14 4.59
N LYS A 9 -12.31 -5.56 3.49
CA LYS A 9 -11.63 -5.94 2.25
C LYS A 9 -11.57 -4.73 1.32
N ALA A 10 -10.38 -4.40 0.84
CA ALA A 10 -10.17 -3.35 -0.14
C ALA A 10 -9.65 -3.91 -1.46
N ASN A 11 -10.02 -3.28 -2.57
CA ASN A 11 -9.49 -3.57 -3.89
C ASN A 11 -8.46 -2.54 -4.32
N VAL A 12 -7.18 -2.94 -4.33
CA VAL A 12 -6.04 -2.06 -4.62
C VAL A 12 -5.34 -2.50 -5.90
N SER A 13 -4.96 -1.53 -6.74
CA SER A 13 -4.18 -1.80 -7.95
C SER A 13 -2.76 -2.28 -7.59
N HIS A 14 -2.28 -3.33 -8.26
CA HIS A 14 -0.89 -3.78 -8.16
C HIS A 14 0.04 -3.13 -9.20
N ALA A 15 -0.45 -2.16 -9.98
CA ALA A 15 0.33 -1.57 -11.08
C ALA A 15 1.67 -0.97 -10.58
N GLY A 16 1.66 -0.30 -9.43
CA GLY A 16 2.87 0.23 -8.80
C GLY A 16 3.90 -0.85 -8.48
N ALA A 17 3.46 -1.96 -7.90
CA ALA A 17 4.34 -3.09 -7.58
C ALA A 17 4.84 -3.81 -8.84
N MET A 18 4.09 -3.81 -9.95
CA MET A 18 4.61 -4.37 -11.20
C MET A 18 5.83 -3.62 -11.73
N PHE A 19 5.91 -2.30 -11.55
CA PHE A 19 7.12 -1.55 -11.91
C PHE A 19 8.32 -1.99 -11.08
N ALA A 20 8.14 -2.14 -9.77
CA ALA A 20 9.19 -2.65 -8.88
C ALA A 20 9.70 -4.02 -9.34
N VAL A 21 8.80 -4.97 -9.59
CA VAL A 21 9.16 -6.32 -10.07
C VAL A 21 9.86 -6.29 -11.42
N LYS A 22 9.38 -5.47 -12.37
CA LYS A 22 9.99 -5.38 -13.70
C LYS A 22 11.38 -4.76 -13.68
N CYS A 23 11.60 -3.76 -12.83
CA CYS A 23 12.85 -3.03 -12.75
C CYS A 23 13.83 -3.58 -11.71
N GLY A 24 13.43 -4.56 -10.90
CA GLY A 24 14.21 -5.00 -9.74
C GLY A 24 14.38 -3.92 -8.67
N ALA A 25 13.48 -2.94 -8.62
CA ALA A 25 13.58 -1.76 -7.78
C ALA A 25 12.85 -1.94 -6.43
N PRO A 26 13.34 -1.32 -5.34
CA PRO A 26 12.64 -1.34 -4.06
C PRO A 26 11.38 -0.48 -4.08
N ILE A 27 10.36 -0.88 -3.31
CA ILE A 27 9.21 -0.05 -2.95
C ILE A 27 9.48 0.52 -1.56
N VAL A 28 9.62 1.84 -1.47
CA VAL A 28 9.68 2.55 -0.19
C VAL A 28 8.25 2.88 0.23
N VAL A 29 7.82 2.32 1.36
CA VAL A 29 6.52 2.60 1.98
C VAL A 29 6.74 3.64 3.07
N ALA A 30 6.00 4.73 2.97
CA ALA A 30 6.11 5.82 3.91
C ALA A 30 4.77 6.53 4.11
N VAL A 31 4.66 7.24 5.23
CA VAL A 31 3.57 8.17 5.48
C VAL A 31 4.12 9.55 5.76
N MET A 32 3.29 10.56 5.52
CA MET A 32 3.59 11.93 5.90
C MET A 32 2.57 12.37 6.95
N ARG A 33 3.07 12.92 8.07
CA ARG A 33 2.24 13.46 9.15
C ARG A 33 2.64 14.91 9.43
N ARG A 34 1.80 15.62 10.18
CA ARG A 34 2.11 16.96 10.67
C ARG A 34 2.38 16.90 12.16
N GLU A 35 3.55 17.36 12.57
CA GLU A 35 3.97 17.41 13.97
C GLU A 35 4.55 18.80 14.25
N ASN A 36 4.04 19.48 15.28
CA ASN A 36 4.50 20.81 15.69
C ASN A 36 4.58 21.82 14.52
N GLY A 37 3.58 21.81 13.64
CA GLY A 37 3.49 22.69 12.48
C GLY A 37 4.37 22.29 11.28
N LYS A 38 5.23 21.27 11.40
CA LYS A 38 6.12 20.78 10.34
C LYS A 38 5.60 19.47 9.72
N HIS A 39 5.98 19.21 8.47
CA HIS A 39 5.77 17.90 7.86
C HIS A 39 6.89 16.95 8.28
N VAL A 40 6.51 15.76 8.74
CA VAL A 40 7.43 14.67 9.08
C VAL A 40 7.14 13.50 8.16
N PHE A 41 8.21 12.89 7.64
CA PHE A 41 8.15 11.73 6.77
C PHE A 41 8.59 10.50 7.56
N ASP A 42 7.68 9.56 7.75
CA ASP A 42 7.98 8.31 8.44
C ASP A 42 8.20 7.21 7.41
N HIS A 43 9.41 6.64 7.42
CA HIS A 43 9.70 5.41 6.69
C HIS A 43 9.07 4.23 7.42
N VAL A 44 8.13 3.53 6.76
CA VAL A 44 7.38 2.41 7.35
C VAL A 44 7.89 1.06 6.84
N GLY A 45 8.59 1.04 5.70
CA GLY A 45 9.29 -0.16 5.24
C GLY A 45 9.86 -0.04 3.84
N THR A 46 10.77 -0.94 3.51
CA THR A 46 11.32 -1.08 2.16
C THR A 46 11.11 -2.51 1.70
N LEU A 47 10.26 -2.68 0.68
CA LEU A 47 9.98 -3.98 0.09
C LEU A 47 10.83 -4.17 -1.15
N ARG A 48 11.39 -5.36 -1.34
CA ARG A 48 12.14 -5.70 -2.55
C ARG A 48 11.44 -6.85 -3.27
N PRO A 49 11.34 -6.80 -4.60
CA PRO A 49 10.87 -7.94 -5.37
C PRO A 49 11.87 -9.08 -5.23
N ASP A 50 11.36 -10.30 -5.12
CA ASP A 50 12.17 -11.50 -5.20
C ASP A 50 12.41 -11.86 -6.68
N PRO A 51 13.65 -11.81 -7.18
CA PRO A 51 13.95 -12.09 -8.58
C PRO A 51 13.75 -13.56 -8.97
N THR A 52 13.63 -14.47 -8.00
CA THR A 52 13.46 -15.91 -8.23
C THR A 52 12.01 -16.30 -8.49
N VAL A 53 11.04 -15.41 -8.20
CA VAL A 53 9.62 -15.68 -8.41
C VAL A 53 9.26 -15.62 -9.90
N ALA A 54 8.81 -16.76 -10.45
CA ALA A 54 8.42 -16.88 -11.84
C ALA A 54 7.15 -16.07 -12.19
N ASP A 55 6.13 -16.12 -11.33
CA ASP A 55 4.90 -15.33 -11.52
C ASP A 55 5.07 -13.90 -11.00
N LYS A 56 5.49 -13.01 -11.91
CA LYS A 56 5.67 -11.58 -11.65
C LYS A 56 4.40 -10.88 -11.18
N LYS A 57 3.22 -11.36 -11.58
CA LYS A 57 1.94 -10.76 -11.19
C LYS A 57 1.58 -11.17 -9.76
N ALA A 58 1.80 -12.43 -9.40
CA ALA A 58 1.67 -12.90 -8.02
C ALA A 58 2.64 -12.15 -7.09
N GLU A 59 3.90 -11.95 -7.52
CA GLU A 59 4.88 -11.19 -6.73
C GLU A 59 4.46 -9.74 -6.54
N ALA A 60 4.00 -9.07 -7.60
CA ALA A 60 3.47 -7.71 -7.50
C ALA A 60 2.28 -7.65 -6.52
N ALA A 61 1.38 -8.65 -6.55
CA ALA A 61 0.26 -8.71 -5.63
C ALA A 61 0.70 -8.93 -4.16
N ARG A 62 1.72 -9.76 -3.92
CA ARG A 62 2.32 -9.97 -2.59
C ARG A 62 2.89 -8.65 -2.06
N LEU A 63 3.69 -7.95 -2.86
CA LEU A 63 4.27 -6.66 -2.50
C LEU A 63 3.19 -5.61 -2.20
N THR A 64 2.12 -5.56 -3.00
CA THR A 64 0.98 -4.65 -2.74
C THR A 64 0.29 -4.97 -1.41
N ARG A 65 0.01 -6.24 -1.10
CA ARG A 65 -0.59 -6.62 0.20
C ARG A 65 0.28 -6.19 1.37
N GLU A 66 1.58 -6.43 1.24
CA GLU A 66 2.58 -6.16 2.28
C GLU A 66 2.78 -4.64 2.51
N ALA A 67 2.70 -3.83 1.45
CA ALA A 67 2.69 -2.38 1.55
C ALA A 67 1.41 -1.85 2.21
N MET A 68 0.24 -2.38 1.80
CA MET A 68 -1.05 -1.97 2.36
C MET A 68 -1.19 -2.32 3.83
N LYS A 69 -0.65 -3.47 4.27
CA LYS A 69 -0.61 -3.85 5.69
C LYS A 69 0.15 -2.82 6.55
N ARG A 70 1.33 -2.39 6.08
CA ARG A 70 2.13 -1.35 6.76
C ARG A 70 1.40 0.00 6.84
N LEU A 71 0.73 0.38 5.75
CA LEU A 71 -0.07 1.60 5.71
C LEU A 71 -1.25 1.50 6.69
N ASP A 72 -1.94 0.36 6.73
CA ASP A 72 -3.06 0.10 7.64
C ASP A 72 -2.66 0.30 9.12
N GLU A 73 -1.56 -0.33 9.53
CA GLU A 73 -1.02 -0.20 10.89
C GLU A 73 -0.72 1.26 11.24
N ARG A 74 -0.14 2.01 10.30
CA ARG A 74 0.23 3.40 10.52
C ARG A 74 -0.97 4.36 10.52
N ILE A 75 -1.98 4.10 9.68
CA ILE A 75 -3.23 4.86 9.67
C ILE A 75 -3.98 4.63 10.97
N LYS A 76 -4.03 3.40 11.49
CA LYS A 76 -4.65 3.09 12.78
C LYS A 76 -3.98 3.81 13.96
N ALA A 77 -2.66 3.99 13.90
CA ALA A 77 -1.92 4.74 14.93
C ALA A 77 -2.18 6.25 14.87
N HIS A 78 -2.50 6.80 13.70
CA HIS A 78 -2.66 8.23 13.44
C HIS A 78 -3.81 8.53 12.47
N PRO A 79 -5.06 8.16 12.84
CA PRO A 79 -6.20 8.26 11.93
C PRO A 79 -6.48 9.71 11.49
N GLU A 80 -6.18 10.70 12.33
CA GLU A 80 -6.34 12.13 12.05
C GLU A 80 -5.54 12.62 10.84
N HIS A 81 -4.45 11.92 10.49
CA HIS A 81 -3.58 12.27 9.38
C HIS A 81 -3.97 11.61 8.06
N TRP A 82 -4.91 10.67 8.07
CA TRP A 82 -5.39 10.04 6.86
C TRP A 82 -6.45 10.91 6.16
N TYR A 83 -6.38 10.97 4.83
CA TYR A 83 -7.34 11.75 4.05
C TYR A 83 -8.64 10.96 3.86
N TRP A 84 -9.57 11.12 4.81
CA TRP A 84 -10.85 10.41 4.84
C TRP A 84 -11.85 10.83 3.75
N TYR A 85 -11.74 12.03 3.20
CA TYR A 85 -12.71 12.61 2.25
C TYR A 85 -12.52 12.15 0.80
N ASN A 86 -12.10 10.90 0.59
CA ASN A 86 -11.97 10.35 -0.75
C ASN A 86 -13.34 9.96 -1.32
N LYS A 87 -13.68 10.44 -2.52
CA LYS A 87 -14.95 10.09 -3.20
C LYS A 87 -15.01 8.64 -3.65
N ARG A 88 -13.86 7.99 -3.83
CA ARG A 88 -13.74 6.59 -4.21
C ARG A 88 -13.02 5.83 -3.10
N TRP A 89 -13.81 5.18 -2.26
CA TRP A 89 -13.28 4.34 -1.21
C TRP A 89 -12.85 3.00 -1.77
N ILE A 90 -11.62 2.60 -1.48
CA ILE A 90 -11.06 1.31 -1.89
C ILE A 90 -11.78 0.11 -1.26
N LEU A 91 -12.58 0.35 -0.22
CA LEU A 91 -13.44 -0.64 0.44
C LEU A 91 -14.73 -0.94 -0.33
N GLN A 92 -15.09 -0.14 -1.33
CA GLN A 92 -16.22 -0.47 -2.19
C GLN A 92 -15.83 -1.68 -3.07
N PRO A 93 -16.66 -2.75 -3.10
CA PRO A 93 -16.44 -3.86 -4.01
C PRO A 93 -16.34 -3.33 -5.44
N VAL A 94 -15.34 -3.81 -6.19
CA VAL A 94 -15.31 -3.60 -7.63
C VAL A 94 -16.08 -4.76 -8.21
N ASP A 95 -17.19 -4.49 -8.91
CA ASP A 95 -17.95 -5.53 -9.60
C ASP A 95 -16.99 -6.35 -10.46
N ALA A 96 -17.12 -7.68 -10.37
CA ALA A 96 -16.37 -8.58 -11.24
C ALA A 96 -16.77 -8.26 -12.69
N LYS A 97 -15.77 -7.99 -13.53
CA LYS A 97 -15.95 -7.92 -14.98
C LYS A 97 -15.96 -9.31 -15.57
#